data_AF-A0A967GRM7-F1
#
_entry.id   AF-A0A967GRM7-F1
#
_cell.length_a   1.000
_cell.length_b   1.000
_cell.length_c   1.000
_cell.angle_alpha   90.00
_cell.angle_beta   90.00
_cell.angle_gamma   90.00
#
_symmetry.space_group_name_H-M   'P 1'
#
loop_
_entity.id
_entity.type
_entity.pdbx_description
1 polymer ?
#
loop_
_entity_poly.entity_id
_entity_poly.type
_entity_poly.pdbx_seq_one_letter_code
_entity_poly.pdbx_strand_id
1 'polypeptide(L)'
;MAFGGNLPGWAKSGAGAVHIVDTANVHPDDSNPRDIAVMFWQDNVITQADPIAGSNEAGTEYRVEFAASPAVYQAPSQATTAGDGILVEVLRADDSALASHTHAPGDWAGGVVLITDGFTYTGDGSGDIRLRFGPSALGSGRFGGALDNISVSVVSAGGPQIASFTADPALLAKAGDPLTFGWMVELPLDSLTLDPGGLDLLPDTDGSGTGGLVLDPGPGAETTYTLTAVRDGAEVSREVRIGVQPGAGEALFAADFNDFTGGNFNGGQFESELDLAFGGNLPEWSKSGGGVVHAMDHANQAGNVVNPRDFAVMIWQDNVITLHDPIPSSNSAGVDYLVEFEASPAVYQAGSQQTSVTDGLLIEL
;
A
#
# COMPACT_ATOMS: atom_id res chain seq x y z
N MET A 1 36.78 28.12 7.25
CA MET A 1 36.72 28.09 8.74
C MET A 1 36.61 29.52 9.28
N ALA A 2 35.90 29.71 10.39
CA ALA A 2 35.79 30.99 11.10
C ALA A 2 35.60 30.76 12.62
N PHE A 3 35.75 31.81 13.44
CA PHE A 3 35.50 31.73 14.88
C PHE A 3 34.81 33.01 15.41
N GLY A 4 34.14 32.91 16.55
CA GLY A 4 33.53 34.04 17.25
C GLY A 4 32.15 34.50 16.73
N GLY A 5 31.65 33.90 15.65
CA GLY A 5 30.32 34.20 15.07
C GLY A 5 29.14 33.77 15.93
N ASN A 6 27.92 34.25 15.62
CA ASN A 6 26.69 33.93 16.35
C ASN A 6 25.93 32.77 15.69
N LEU A 7 25.26 31.94 16.49
CA LEU A 7 24.36 30.88 16.07
C LEU A 7 22.92 31.29 16.44
N PRO A 8 22.07 31.66 15.48
CA PRO A 8 20.68 32.03 15.77
C PRO A 8 19.94 30.90 16.51
N GLY A 9 19.26 31.24 17.61
CA GLY A 9 18.57 30.25 18.44
C GLY A 9 19.46 29.48 19.42
N TRP A 10 20.75 29.81 19.53
CA TRP A 10 21.68 29.16 20.47
C TRP A 10 22.44 30.18 21.31
N ALA A 11 22.48 29.95 22.63
CA ALA A 11 23.43 30.56 23.53
C ALA A 11 24.80 29.89 23.38
N LYS A 12 25.89 30.64 23.60
CA LYS A 12 27.26 30.15 23.52
C LYS A 12 28.11 30.66 24.69
N SER A 13 29.02 29.84 25.19
CA SER A 13 30.02 30.19 26.21
C SER A 13 31.37 29.53 25.92
N GLY A 14 32.46 30.00 26.53
CA GLY A 14 33.81 29.45 26.38
C GLY A 14 34.78 30.31 25.55
N ALA A 15 36.05 29.90 25.49
CA ALA A 15 37.13 30.61 24.83
C ALA A 15 37.04 30.52 23.29
N GLY A 16 36.78 31.64 22.62
CA GLY A 16 36.56 31.65 21.17
C GLY A 16 35.16 31.20 20.74
N ALA A 17 34.28 30.96 21.71
CA ALA A 17 32.83 30.74 21.74
C ALA A 17 32.22 29.75 20.74
N VAL A 18 32.49 29.86 19.44
CA VAL A 18 32.13 28.85 18.44
C VAL A 18 33.16 28.94 17.32
N HIS A 19 33.72 27.80 16.93
CA HIS A 19 34.46 27.67 15.67
C HIS A 19 33.58 26.96 14.66
N ILE A 20 33.80 27.22 13.38
CA ILE A 20 33.06 26.55 12.30
C ILE A 20 33.99 26.10 11.18
N VAL A 21 33.59 25.03 10.50
CA VAL A 21 34.16 24.57 9.23
C VAL A 21 33.07 24.58 8.18
N ASP A 22 33.44 24.98 6.96
CA ASP A 22 32.55 24.89 5.80
C ASP A 22 32.81 23.54 5.15
N THR A 23 31.78 22.71 5.07
CA THR A 23 31.83 21.36 4.52
C THR A 23 31.54 21.33 3.02
N ALA A 24 31.00 22.41 2.45
CA ALA A 24 30.66 22.53 1.03
C ALA A 24 31.75 23.18 0.18
N ASN A 25 32.70 23.89 0.80
CA ASN A 25 33.68 24.72 0.11
C ASN A 25 35.13 24.48 0.57
N VAL A 26 36.10 24.71 -0.32
CA VAL A 26 37.54 24.64 -0.03
C VAL A 26 38.15 26.04 -0.21
N HIS A 27 38.77 26.58 0.83
CA HIS A 27 39.34 27.94 0.78
C HIS A 27 40.41 28.09 -0.33
N PRO A 28 40.40 29.18 -1.12
CA PRO A 28 39.55 30.37 -1.01
C PRO A 28 38.24 30.32 -1.80
N ASP A 29 37.91 29.20 -2.45
CA ASP A 29 36.69 29.02 -3.25
C ASP A 29 35.45 29.01 -2.33
N ASP A 30 34.45 29.82 -2.64
CA ASP A 30 33.15 29.90 -1.96
C ASP A 30 31.98 29.86 -2.94
N SER A 31 32.17 29.18 -4.07
CA SER A 31 31.18 29.06 -5.14
C SER A 31 29.91 28.28 -4.77
N ASN A 32 29.96 27.40 -3.74
CA ASN A 32 28.78 26.69 -3.25
C ASN A 32 28.13 27.43 -2.06
N PRO A 33 26.80 27.35 -1.89
CA PRO A 33 26.16 27.72 -0.63
C PRO A 33 26.87 27.04 0.55
N ARG A 34 27.20 27.82 1.58
CA ARG A 34 27.94 27.29 2.73
C ARG A 34 27.11 26.27 3.49
N ASP A 35 27.74 25.16 3.82
CA ASP A 35 27.22 24.13 4.73
C ASP A 35 28.16 24.09 5.94
N ILE A 36 27.65 24.28 7.15
CA ILE A 36 28.46 24.74 8.28
C ILE A 36 28.34 23.81 9.48
N ALA A 37 29.41 23.07 9.75
CA ALA A 37 29.55 22.30 10.98
C ALA A 37 30.20 23.14 12.09
N VAL A 38 29.66 23.03 13.31
CA VAL A 38 30.17 23.67 14.53
C VAL A 38 31.29 22.83 15.12
N MET A 39 32.43 23.46 15.42
CA MET A 39 33.60 22.84 16.04
C MET A 39 33.76 23.25 17.50
N PHE A 40 33.92 22.25 18.39
CA PHE A 40 33.99 22.44 19.84
C PHE A 40 35.43 22.51 20.35
N TRP A 41 35.87 23.72 20.70
CA TRP A 41 37.21 24.01 21.20
C TRP A 41 37.23 24.16 22.72
N GLN A 42 38.15 23.46 23.41
CA GLN A 42 38.44 23.59 24.85
C GLN A 42 37.23 23.54 25.79
N ASP A 43 36.54 24.65 25.99
CA ASP A 43 35.41 24.85 26.90
C ASP A 43 34.20 25.47 26.19
N ASN A 44 34.20 25.46 24.86
CA ASN A 44 33.09 25.97 24.07
C ASN A 44 31.85 25.10 24.25
N VAL A 45 30.77 25.73 24.68
CA VAL A 45 29.46 25.09 24.86
C VAL A 45 28.43 25.90 24.11
N ILE A 46 27.52 25.22 23.42
CA ILE A 46 26.32 25.82 22.85
C ILE A 46 25.09 25.18 23.49
N THR A 47 24.08 25.99 23.81
CA THR A 47 22.81 25.55 24.38
C THR A 47 21.68 26.17 23.58
N GLN A 48 20.71 25.36 23.18
CA GLN A 48 19.53 25.85 22.48
C GLN A 48 18.79 26.86 23.36
N ALA A 49 18.33 27.98 22.78
CA ALA A 49 17.65 29.03 23.52
C ALA A 49 16.22 28.62 23.87
N ASP A 50 15.46 28.22 22.85
CA ASP A 50 14.06 27.83 22.98
C ASP A 50 13.92 26.32 23.07
N PRO A 51 12.98 25.81 23.88
CA PRO A 51 12.69 24.38 23.97
C PRO A 51 12.02 23.84 22.70
N ILE A 52 12.19 22.54 22.46
CA ILE A 52 11.61 21.82 21.33
C ILE A 52 10.16 21.47 21.67
N ALA A 53 9.20 22.15 21.05
CA ALA A 53 7.78 21.94 21.35
C ALA A 53 7.30 20.50 21.09
N GLY A 54 6.54 19.93 22.02
CA GLY A 54 6.00 18.56 21.94
C GLY A 54 7.03 17.48 22.21
N SER A 55 8.13 17.83 22.88
CA SER A 55 9.16 16.88 23.27
C SER A 55 8.94 16.40 24.70
N ASN A 56 9.57 15.28 25.04
CA ASN A 56 9.62 14.77 26.41
C ASN A 56 8.26 14.42 27.03
N GLU A 57 7.32 13.92 26.23
CA GLU A 57 6.10 13.30 26.72
C GLU A 57 6.43 12.04 27.53
N ALA A 58 5.77 11.87 28.68
CA ALA A 58 6.09 10.81 29.62
C ALA A 58 5.91 9.42 29.00
N GLY A 59 6.97 8.61 28.99
CA GLY A 59 6.97 7.25 28.45
C GLY A 59 7.21 7.14 26.94
N THR A 60 7.21 8.25 26.21
CA THR A 60 7.52 8.28 24.77
C THR A 60 9.03 8.16 24.56
N GLU A 61 9.47 7.24 23.68
CA GLU A 61 10.88 7.15 23.29
C GLU A 61 11.17 8.14 22.16
N TYR A 62 12.25 8.89 22.29
CA TYR A 62 12.73 9.86 21.31
C TYR A 62 14.14 9.49 20.87
N ARG A 63 14.49 9.85 19.63
CA ARG A 63 15.84 9.70 19.07
C ARG A 63 16.43 11.07 18.78
N VAL A 64 17.64 11.29 19.27
CA VAL A 64 18.50 12.41 18.88
C VAL A 64 19.48 11.89 17.85
N GLU A 65 19.49 12.50 16.67
CA GLU A 65 20.46 12.23 15.61
C GLU A 65 21.29 13.47 15.32
N PHE A 66 22.56 13.26 14.98
CA PHE A 66 23.48 14.30 14.53
C PHE A 66 24.56 13.67 13.65
N ALA A 67 25.29 14.49 12.91
CA ALA A 67 26.47 14.05 12.18
C ALA A 67 27.72 14.70 12.78
N ALA A 68 28.79 13.94 12.95
CA ALA A 68 30.02 14.42 13.57
C ALA A 68 31.29 13.92 12.89
N SER A 69 32.39 14.66 13.06
CA SER A 69 33.70 14.38 12.47
C SER A 69 34.82 14.84 13.40
N PRO A 70 36.03 14.26 13.32
CA PRO A 70 37.23 14.88 13.88
C PRO A 70 37.43 16.28 13.29
N ALA A 71 38.05 17.19 14.04
CA ALA A 71 38.26 18.56 13.62
C ALA A 71 39.66 19.09 13.97
N VAL A 72 40.11 20.07 13.19
CA VAL A 72 41.30 20.89 13.47
C VAL A 72 41.05 22.29 12.93
N TYR A 73 41.54 23.33 13.61
CA TYR A 73 41.47 24.69 13.08
C TYR A 73 42.66 25.00 12.18
N GLN A 74 43.85 25.24 12.74
CA GLN A 74 45.03 25.59 11.93
C GLN A 74 46.33 24.97 12.43
N ALA A 75 46.45 24.66 13.72
CA ALA A 75 47.64 24.04 14.27
C ALA A 75 47.42 22.53 14.50
N PRO A 76 48.36 21.65 14.08
CA PRO A 76 48.24 20.20 14.30
C PRO A 76 48.05 19.80 15.76
N SER A 77 48.57 20.59 16.70
CA SER A 77 48.39 20.37 18.14
C SER A 77 46.95 20.55 18.62
N GLN A 78 46.06 21.11 17.79
CA GLN A 78 44.64 21.33 18.07
C GLN A 78 43.76 20.17 17.58
N ALA A 79 44.31 19.25 16.79
CA ALA A 79 43.54 18.21 16.12
C ALA A 79 42.85 17.28 17.12
N THR A 80 41.61 16.88 16.84
CA THR A 80 40.89 15.86 17.62
C THR A 80 41.67 14.54 17.66
N THR A 81 41.69 13.91 18.83
CA THR A 81 42.29 12.59 19.06
C THR A 81 41.25 11.61 19.61
N ALA A 82 41.59 10.33 19.65
CA ALA A 82 40.74 9.26 20.19
C ALA A 82 40.28 9.45 21.65
N GLY A 83 40.97 10.32 22.43
CA GLY A 83 40.57 10.67 23.80
C GLY A 83 39.66 11.90 23.90
N ASP A 84 39.40 12.58 22.79
CA ASP A 84 38.51 13.73 22.71
C ASP A 84 37.13 13.30 22.18
N GLY A 85 36.12 14.16 22.36
CA GLY A 85 34.78 13.89 21.86
C GLY A 85 33.82 15.05 22.08
N ILE A 86 32.56 14.80 21.73
CA ILE A 86 31.46 15.75 21.84
C ILE A 86 30.48 15.18 22.88
N LEU A 87 30.23 15.94 23.94
CA LEU A 87 29.17 15.69 24.89
C LEU A 87 27.88 16.33 24.36
N VAL A 88 26.84 15.50 24.23
CA VAL A 88 25.47 15.87 23.88
C VAL A 88 24.60 15.69 25.12
N GLU A 89 23.85 16.71 25.50
CA GLU A 89 22.94 16.67 26.65
C GLU A 89 21.52 17.08 26.23
N VAL A 90 20.56 16.26 26.65
CA VAL A 90 19.13 16.57 26.60
C VAL A 90 18.78 17.22 27.94
N LEU A 91 18.40 18.49 27.93
CA LEU A 91 18.15 19.29 29.12
C LEU A 91 16.67 19.50 29.36
N ARG A 92 16.26 19.44 30.62
CA ARG A 92 14.96 19.94 31.08
C ARG A 92 14.95 21.47 31.13
N ALA A 93 13.78 22.04 31.38
CA ALA A 93 13.61 23.48 31.54
C ALA A 93 14.49 24.09 32.66
N ASP A 94 14.80 23.32 33.71
CA ASP A 94 15.64 23.74 34.84
C ASP A 94 17.16 23.55 34.61
N ASP A 95 17.59 23.29 33.38
CA ASP A 95 18.97 22.98 32.97
C ASP A 95 19.55 21.66 33.53
N SER A 96 18.75 20.84 34.23
CA SER A 96 19.16 19.49 34.59
C SER A 96 19.21 18.57 33.37
N ALA A 97 20.19 17.67 33.31
CA ALA A 97 20.26 16.68 32.24
C ALA A 97 19.20 15.59 32.45
N LEU A 98 18.36 15.38 31.43
CA LEU A 98 17.49 14.22 31.31
C LEU A 98 18.28 13.01 30.80
N ALA A 99 19.10 13.23 29.77
CA ALA A 99 19.97 12.22 29.18
C ALA A 99 21.27 12.89 28.67
N SER A 100 22.33 12.09 28.56
CA SER A 100 23.57 12.53 27.94
C SER A 100 24.21 11.42 27.12
N HIS A 101 24.94 11.81 26.07
CA HIS A 101 25.66 10.93 25.16
C HIS A 101 27.03 11.55 24.85
N THR A 102 28.06 10.72 24.82
CA THR A 102 29.40 11.17 24.41
C THR A 102 29.74 10.50 23.09
N HIS A 103 29.86 11.30 22.04
CA HIS A 103 30.33 10.86 20.74
C HIS A 103 31.85 11.02 20.64
N ALA A 104 32.56 9.95 20.27
CA ALA A 104 33.99 9.97 20.01
C ALA A 104 34.22 9.89 18.49
N PRO A 105 34.49 11.02 17.80
CA PRO A 105 34.59 11.03 16.35
C PRO A 105 35.91 10.42 15.82
N GLY A 106 36.89 10.20 16.69
CA GLY A 106 38.19 9.59 16.35
C GLY A 106 39.31 10.59 16.06
N ASP A 107 40.46 10.07 15.62
CA ASP A 107 41.63 10.88 15.29
C ASP A 107 41.43 11.68 13.99
N TRP A 108 41.96 12.90 13.94
CA TRP A 108 41.99 13.68 12.71
C TRP A 108 42.82 13.00 11.60
N ALA A 109 42.16 12.69 10.49
CA ALA A 109 42.77 11.99 9.35
C ALA A 109 43.04 12.89 8.12
N GLY A 110 43.00 14.21 8.29
CA GLY A 110 43.30 15.16 7.20
C GLY A 110 42.09 15.68 6.42
N GLY A 111 40.87 15.39 6.86
CA GLY A 111 39.64 15.90 6.26
C GLY A 111 38.44 15.80 7.20
N VAL A 112 37.40 16.58 6.92
CA VAL A 112 36.11 16.51 7.61
C VAL A 112 35.22 15.52 6.87
N VAL A 113 34.78 14.47 7.56
CA VAL A 113 33.81 13.50 7.04
C VAL A 113 32.77 13.33 8.14
N LEU A 114 31.61 13.98 7.96
CA LEU A 114 30.51 13.90 8.92
C LEU A 114 29.88 12.51 8.85
N ILE A 115 29.94 11.77 9.96
CA ILE A 115 29.35 10.46 10.13
C ILE A 115 28.16 10.60 11.08
N THR A 116 27.02 10.06 10.69
CA THR A 116 25.81 10.07 11.52
C THR A 116 25.99 9.20 12.75
N ASP A 117 25.58 9.73 13.90
CA ASP A 117 25.43 9.03 15.16
C ASP A 117 24.12 9.48 15.84
N GLY A 118 23.69 8.75 16.85
CA GLY A 118 22.51 9.11 17.62
C GLY A 118 22.29 8.21 18.81
N PHE A 119 21.38 8.64 19.69
CA PHE A 119 20.99 7.91 20.89
C PHE A 119 19.52 8.15 21.20
N THR A 120 18.92 7.25 21.96
CA THR A 120 17.53 7.41 22.41
C THR A 120 17.44 7.91 23.85
N TYR A 121 16.33 8.56 24.17
CA TYR A 121 15.93 8.87 25.53
C TYR A 121 14.42 8.69 25.68
N THR A 122 13.97 8.30 26.87
CA THR A 122 12.54 8.21 27.20
C THR A 122 12.11 9.50 27.87
N GLY A 123 11.00 10.08 27.40
CA GLY A 123 10.45 11.28 27.97
C GLY A 123 9.92 11.06 29.39
N ASP A 124 10.07 12.06 30.25
CA ASP A 124 9.65 12.02 31.66
C ASP A 124 8.46 12.94 31.98
N GLY A 125 7.96 13.70 31.00
CA GLY A 125 6.81 14.59 31.16
C GLY A 125 7.08 15.88 31.93
N SER A 126 8.35 16.20 32.23
CA SER A 126 8.71 17.43 32.95
C SER A 126 8.65 18.72 32.11
N GLY A 127 8.22 18.60 30.85
CA GLY A 127 8.12 19.68 29.87
C GLY A 127 9.15 19.54 28.76
N ASP A 128 9.00 20.38 27.73
CA ASP A 128 9.83 20.36 26.53
C ASP A 128 11.33 20.51 26.83
N ILE A 129 12.18 19.81 26.06
CA ILE A 129 13.63 19.78 26.26
C ILE A 129 14.37 20.82 25.42
N ARG A 130 15.62 21.07 25.79
CA ARG A 130 16.63 21.80 24.99
C ARG A 130 17.85 20.91 24.81
N LEU A 131 18.64 21.17 23.76
CA LEU A 131 19.92 20.48 23.57
C LEU A 131 21.10 21.36 24.00
N ARG A 132 22.13 20.72 24.58
CA ARG A 132 23.43 21.34 24.87
C ARG A 132 24.56 20.48 24.33
N PHE A 133 25.54 21.13 23.72
CA PHE A 133 26.70 20.48 23.12
C PHE A 133 27.99 21.15 23.60
N GLY A 134 29.01 20.35 23.87
CA GLY A 134 30.35 20.82 24.20
C GLY A 134 31.39 19.71 24.03
N PRO A 135 32.67 20.00 24.27
CA PRO A 135 33.69 18.96 24.27
C PRO A 135 33.54 18.07 25.52
N SER A 136 33.73 16.76 25.35
CA SER A 136 33.70 15.81 26.46
C SER A 136 34.94 15.91 27.36
N ALA A 137 36.05 16.43 26.83
CA ALA A 137 37.31 16.64 27.54
C ALA A 137 37.66 18.14 27.60
N LEU A 138 37.19 18.81 28.65
CA LEU A 138 37.38 20.26 28.83
C LEU A 138 38.86 20.62 28.96
N GLY A 139 39.28 21.70 28.28
CA GLY A 139 40.62 22.26 28.42
C GLY A 139 41.75 21.39 27.86
N SER A 140 41.46 20.41 27.00
CA SER A 140 42.46 19.49 26.43
C SER A 140 43.50 20.16 25.51
N GLY A 141 43.25 21.42 25.12
CA GLY A 141 44.01 22.12 24.09
C GLY A 141 43.73 21.64 22.67
N ARG A 142 42.71 20.79 22.49
CA ARG A 142 42.28 20.21 21.20
C ARG A 142 40.79 20.43 20.96
N PHE A 143 40.34 20.18 19.74
CA PHE A 143 38.93 20.14 19.40
C PHE A 143 38.31 18.80 19.79
N GLY A 144 37.10 18.83 20.37
CA GLY A 144 36.29 17.64 20.60
C GLY A 144 35.75 17.01 19.31
N GLY A 145 35.56 17.83 18.27
CA GLY A 145 35.09 17.44 16.96
C GLY A 145 34.30 18.58 16.28
N ALA A 146 33.77 18.28 15.09
CA ALA A 146 32.80 19.07 14.33
C ALA A 146 31.43 18.38 14.36
N LEU A 147 30.33 19.13 14.39
CA LEU A 147 28.96 18.63 14.48
C LEU A 147 27.99 19.42 13.60
N ASP A 148 27.05 18.73 12.97
CA ASP A 148 26.00 19.30 12.13
C ASP A 148 24.77 18.35 12.06
N ASN A 149 23.73 18.75 11.32
CA ASN A 149 22.56 17.93 10.97
C ASN A 149 21.83 17.32 12.18
N ILE A 150 21.62 18.13 13.22
CA ILE A 150 20.93 17.70 14.44
C ILE A 150 19.43 17.56 14.18
N SER A 151 18.83 16.47 14.64
CA SER A 151 17.38 16.30 14.69
C SER A 151 16.95 15.56 15.96
N VAL A 152 15.70 15.78 16.36
CA VAL A 152 15.01 15.02 17.40
C VAL A 152 13.71 14.51 16.81
N SER A 153 13.47 13.21 16.91
CA SER A 153 12.27 12.55 16.41
C SER A 153 11.70 11.60 17.46
N VAL A 154 10.41 11.31 17.39
CA VAL A 154 9.81 10.22 18.18
C VAL A 154 10.30 8.90 17.56
N VAL A 155 10.76 7.97 18.40
CA VAL A 155 10.93 6.58 17.97
C VAL A 155 9.54 5.99 17.91
N SER A 156 8.99 5.84 16.71
CA SER A 156 7.72 5.16 16.54
C SER A 156 7.86 3.72 17.05
N ALA A 157 7.18 3.39 18.14
CA ALA A 157 6.76 2.02 18.39
C ALA A 157 6.01 1.62 17.12
N GLY A 158 6.53 0.67 16.33
CA GLY A 158 6.16 0.44 14.93
C GLY A 158 4.68 0.73 14.64
N GLY A 159 4.42 1.43 13.52
CA GLY A 159 3.07 1.87 13.14
C GLY A 159 2.03 0.74 13.24
N PRO A 160 0.74 1.08 13.21
CA PRO A 160 -0.33 0.15 13.56
C PRO A 160 -0.21 -1.18 12.78
N GLN A 161 -0.57 -2.29 13.41
CA GLN A 161 -0.51 -3.61 12.80
C GLN A 161 -1.89 -4.28 12.85
N ILE A 162 -2.29 -4.91 11.74
CA ILE A 162 -3.46 -5.81 11.66
C ILE A 162 -2.95 -7.24 11.45
N ALA A 163 -2.77 -7.97 12.56
CA ALA A 163 -2.30 -9.34 12.55
C ALA A 163 -3.28 -10.30 11.83
N SER A 164 -4.59 -10.07 11.98
CA SER A 164 -5.62 -10.82 11.23
C SER A 164 -6.89 -9.99 11.01
N PHE A 165 -7.56 -10.26 9.89
CA PHE A 165 -8.93 -9.81 9.61
C PHE A 165 -9.63 -10.91 8.80
N THR A 166 -10.79 -11.36 9.26
CA THR A 166 -11.51 -12.53 8.76
C THR A 166 -13.01 -12.32 8.79
N ALA A 167 -13.75 -13.09 7.99
CA ALA A 167 -15.20 -13.15 8.04
C ALA A 167 -15.70 -14.61 7.94
N ASP A 168 -16.76 -14.91 8.67
CA ASP A 168 -17.43 -16.21 8.68
C ASP A 168 -18.97 -16.04 8.65
N PRO A 169 -19.68 -16.56 7.63
CA PRO A 169 -19.14 -17.19 6.42
C PRO A 169 -18.60 -16.15 5.40
N ALA A 170 -17.60 -16.55 4.59
CA ALA A 170 -17.08 -15.74 3.49
C ALA A 170 -17.94 -15.81 2.20
N LEU A 171 -18.93 -16.71 2.16
CA LEU A 171 -19.91 -16.85 1.08
C LEU A 171 -21.30 -17.02 1.71
N LEU A 172 -22.19 -16.07 1.47
CA LEU A 172 -23.57 -16.11 1.96
C LEU A 172 -24.43 -16.99 1.06
N ALA A 173 -25.29 -17.83 1.66
CA ALA A 173 -26.26 -18.62 0.92
C ALA A 173 -27.37 -17.74 0.32
N LYS A 174 -27.69 -16.63 1.00
CA LYS A 174 -28.66 -15.64 0.54
C LYS A 174 -28.20 -14.23 0.87
N ALA A 175 -28.56 -13.30 -0.02
CA ALA A 175 -28.40 -11.87 0.20
C ALA A 175 -29.01 -11.43 1.54
N GLY A 176 -28.22 -10.71 2.35
CA GLY A 176 -28.64 -10.23 3.67
C GLY A 176 -28.49 -11.23 4.81
N ASP A 177 -28.08 -12.47 4.56
CA ASP A 177 -27.76 -13.41 5.66
C ASP A 177 -26.64 -12.83 6.55
N PRO A 178 -26.71 -13.01 7.88
CA PRO A 178 -25.73 -12.44 8.79
C PRO A 178 -24.36 -13.09 8.61
N LEU A 179 -23.30 -12.32 8.88
CA LEU A 179 -21.93 -12.81 8.99
C LEU A 179 -21.23 -12.24 10.22
N THR A 180 -20.13 -12.86 10.61
CA THR A 180 -19.28 -12.40 11.73
C THR A 180 -17.90 -12.02 11.21
N PHE A 181 -17.47 -10.79 11.49
CA PHE A 181 -16.08 -10.37 11.36
C PHE A 181 -15.29 -10.69 12.62
N GLY A 182 -14.02 -11.06 12.44
CA GLY A 182 -13.06 -11.21 13.53
C GLY A 182 -11.71 -10.60 13.16
N TRP A 183 -11.06 -9.93 14.12
CA TRP A 183 -9.77 -9.27 13.91
C TRP A 183 -8.81 -9.40 15.10
N MET A 184 -7.53 -9.17 14.80
CA MET A 184 -6.46 -9.02 15.78
C MET A 184 -5.56 -7.87 15.34
N VAL A 185 -5.37 -6.89 16.21
CA VAL A 185 -4.59 -5.67 15.97
C VAL A 185 -3.59 -5.42 17.09
N GLU A 186 -2.57 -4.62 16.82
CA GLU A 186 -1.66 -4.15 17.85
C GLU A 186 -2.17 -2.85 18.47
N LEU A 187 -2.25 -2.80 19.81
CA LEU A 187 -2.67 -1.62 20.56
C LEU A 187 -1.46 -0.81 21.08
N PRO A 188 -1.61 0.49 21.34
CA PRO A 188 -2.83 1.31 21.22
C PRO A 188 -3.22 1.63 19.77
N LEU A 189 -4.43 2.13 19.52
CA LEU A 189 -4.85 2.66 18.23
C LEU A 189 -5.63 3.96 18.45
N ASP A 190 -5.49 4.92 17.54
CA ASP A 190 -6.28 6.15 17.50
C ASP A 190 -7.66 5.90 16.87
N SER A 191 -7.71 5.02 15.87
CA SER A 191 -8.95 4.55 15.25
C SER A 191 -8.83 3.12 14.71
N LEU A 192 -9.97 2.44 14.66
CA LEU A 192 -10.14 1.15 14.00
C LEU A 192 -11.51 1.16 13.30
N THR A 193 -11.53 1.20 11.98
CA THR A 193 -12.77 1.39 11.20
C THR A 193 -13.00 0.27 10.19
N LEU A 194 -14.25 -0.12 10.01
CA LEU A 194 -14.68 -1.05 8.96
C LEU A 194 -15.47 -0.32 7.87
N ASP A 195 -15.00 -0.44 6.64
CA ASP A 195 -15.71 -0.01 5.44
C ASP A 195 -16.09 -1.19 4.56
N PRO A 196 -17.20 -1.13 3.79
CA PRO A 196 -18.19 -0.06 3.79
C PRO A 196 -19.01 -0.01 5.10
N GLY A 197 -19.38 1.21 5.49
CA GLY A 197 -20.25 1.46 6.66
C GLY A 197 -19.67 2.44 7.66
N GLY A 198 -18.37 2.74 7.60
CA GLY A 198 -17.69 3.65 8.51
C GLY A 198 -17.86 3.26 9.98
N LEU A 199 -17.92 1.96 10.27
CA LEU A 199 -18.19 1.46 11.63
C LEU A 199 -16.93 1.60 12.49
N ASP A 200 -17.06 2.21 13.67
CA ASP A 200 -15.99 2.27 14.68
C ASP A 200 -15.95 0.96 15.47
N LEU A 201 -14.81 0.28 15.42
CA LEU A 201 -14.58 -1.04 16.03
C LEU A 201 -13.69 -0.99 17.26
N LEU A 202 -13.19 0.18 17.67
CA LEU A 202 -12.44 0.30 18.92
C LEU A 202 -13.25 -0.17 20.15
N PRO A 203 -14.55 0.13 20.28
CA PRO A 203 -15.36 -0.36 21.41
C PRO A 203 -15.50 -1.88 21.45
N ASP A 204 -15.40 -2.54 20.30
CA ASP A 204 -15.53 -3.99 20.14
C ASP A 204 -14.16 -4.71 20.18
N THR A 205 -13.07 -3.97 20.49
CA THR A 205 -11.71 -4.50 20.60
C THR A 205 -11.28 -4.57 22.06
N ASP A 206 -10.89 -5.76 22.52
CA ASP A 206 -10.43 -5.97 23.89
C ASP A 206 -9.00 -5.46 24.13
N GLY A 207 -8.54 -5.46 25.39
CA GLY A 207 -7.20 -4.98 25.76
C GLY A 207 -6.03 -5.82 25.22
N SER A 208 -6.30 -6.96 24.55
CA SER A 208 -5.30 -7.74 23.82
C SER A 208 -5.24 -7.39 22.34
N GLY A 209 -6.14 -6.53 21.86
CA GLY A 209 -6.29 -6.19 20.44
C GLY A 209 -7.16 -7.18 19.66
N THR A 210 -7.90 -8.05 20.33
CA THR A 210 -8.83 -9.00 19.68
C THR A 210 -10.24 -8.43 19.67
N GLY A 211 -10.96 -8.56 18.56
CA GLY A 211 -12.35 -8.13 18.49
C GLY A 211 -13.17 -8.90 17.46
N GLY A 212 -14.48 -8.66 17.47
CA GLY A 212 -15.41 -9.26 16.53
C GLY A 212 -16.74 -8.53 16.46
N LEU A 213 -17.38 -8.57 15.29
CA LEU A 213 -18.66 -7.89 15.00
C LEU A 213 -19.57 -8.81 14.19
N VAL A 214 -20.80 -9.00 14.64
CA VAL A 214 -21.85 -9.62 13.82
C VAL A 214 -22.54 -8.54 12.99
N LEU A 215 -22.50 -8.68 11.67
CA LEU A 215 -23.22 -7.82 10.74
C LEU A 215 -24.54 -8.50 10.34
N ASP A 216 -25.65 -7.94 10.80
CA ASP A 216 -27.01 -8.41 10.52
C ASP A 216 -27.93 -7.20 10.22
N PRO A 217 -28.43 -7.05 8.98
CA PRO A 217 -28.24 -7.96 7.85
C PRO A 217 -26.82 -7.87 7.25
N GLY A 218 -26.35 -8.96 6.65
CA GLY A 218 -25.13 -8.97 5.84
C GLY A 218 -25.29 -8.26 4.48
N PRO A 219 -24.26 -8.26 3.62
CA PRO A 219 -24.34 -7.62 2.32
C PRO A 219 -25.37 -8.29 1.39
N GLY A 220 -26.00 -7.48 0.55
CA GLY A 220 -27.00 -7.94 -0.44
C GLY A 220 -26.40 -8.47 -1.74
N ALA A 221 -25.12 -8.22 -1.98
CA ALA A 221 -24.35 -8.65 -3.14
C ALA A 221 -22.90 -8.86 -2.72
N GLU A 222 -22.08 -9.38 -3.62
CA GLU A 222 -20.65 -9.50 -3.36
C GLU A 222 -20.04 -8.16 -2.93
N THR A 223 -19.33 -8.15 -1.80
CA THR A 223 -18.82 -6.93 -1.18
C THR A 223 -17.44 -7.18 -0.60
N THR A 224 -16.48 -6.29 -0.87
CA THR A 224 -15.19 -6.25 -0.17
C THR A 224 -15.29 -5.30 1.01
N TYR A 225 -14.90 -5.79 2.19
CA TYR A 225 -14.76 -5.00 3.39
C TYR A 225 -13.28 -4.72 3.68
N THR A 226 -12.99 -3.51 4.14
CA THR A 226 -11.66 -3.03 4.49
C THR A 226 -11.65 -2.62 5.97
N LEU A 227 -10.81 -3.28 6.75
CA LEU A 227 -10.48 -2.88 8.11
C LEU A 227 -9.28 -1.94 8.07
N THR A 228 -9.39 -0.75 8.65
CA THR A 228 -8.32 0.26 8.70
C THR A 228 -7.98 0.60 10.15
N ALA A 229 -6.71 0.51 10.50
CA ALA A 229 -6.17 0.84 11.81
C ALA A 229 -5.23 2.05 11.71
N VAL A 230 -5.39 3.03 12.60
CA VAL A 230 -4.56 4.26 12.64
C VAL A 230 -3.89 4.39 14.00
N ARG A 231 -2.60 4.76 14.01
CA ARG A 231 -1.85 5.16 15.20
C ARG A 231 -0.82 6.23 14.82
N ASP A 232 -0.81 7.34 15.53
CA ASP A 232 0.11 8.47 15.34
C ASP A 232 0.14 8.98 13.90
N GLY A 233 -1.03 8.97 13.23
CA GLY A 233 -1.19 9.35 11.83
C GLY A 233 -0.67 8.34 10.80
N ALA A 234 -0.08 7.22 11.21
CA ALA A 234 0.22 6.10 10.33
C ALA A 234 -1.02 5.19 10.18
N GLU A 235 -1.21 4.62 8.99
CA GLU A 235 -2.39 3.83 8.62
C GLU A 235 -1.97 2.48 8.06
N VAL A 236 -2.70 1.42 8.44
CA VAL A 236 -2.64 0.10 7.81
C VAL A 236 -4.04 -0.42 7.56
N SER A 237 -4.24 -1.11 6.44
CA SER A 237 -5.54 -1.70 6.11
C SER A 237 -5.43 -3.17 5.71
N ARG A 238 -6.52 -3.91 5.89
CA ARG A 238 -6.65 -5.30 5.45
C ARG A 238 -8.05 -5.57 4.94
N GLU A 239 -8.15 -6.35 3.87
CA GLU A 239 -9.41 -6.61 3.19
C GLU A 239 -9.89 -8.05 3.34
N VAL A 240 -11.21 -8.21 3.33
CA VAL A 240 -11.90 -9.49 3.20
C VAL A 240 -13.04 -9.32 2.20
N ARG A 241 -13.16 -10.26 1.25
CA ARG A 241 -14.24 -10.31 0.27
C ARG A 241 -15.31 -11.29 0.72
N ILE A 242 -16.57 -10.85 0.69
CA ILE A 242 -17.76 -11.65 1.00
C ILE A 242 -18.53 -11.88 -0.29
N GLY A 243 -18.65 -13.14 -0.69
CA GLY A 243 -19.51 -13.54 -1.80
C GLY A 243 -20.97 -13.71 -1.39
N VAL A 244 -21.89 -13.65 -2.35
CA VAL A 244 -23.30 -14.01 -2.15
C VAL A 244 -23.68 -14.98 -3.26
N GLN A 245 -24.26 -16.13 -2.90
CA GLN A 245 -24.77 -17.08 -3.89
C GLN A 245 -25.97 -16.46 -4.64
N PRO A 246 -26.08 -16.70 -5.96
CA PRO A 246 -27.29 -16.35 -6.71
C PRO A 246 -28.51 -17.02 -6.10
N GLY A 247 -29.66 -16.34 -6.14
CA GLY A 247 -30.91 -16.92 -5.68
C GLY A 247 -31.27 -18.18 -6.47
N ALA A 248 -31.84 -19.18 -5.80
CA ALA A 248 -32.29 -20.40 -6.48
C ALA A 248 -33.25 -20.07 -7.63
N GLY A 249 -32.83 -20.37 -8.87
CA GLY A 249 -33.60 -20.16 -10.09
C GLY A 249 -33.13 -19.00 -10.99
N GLU A 250 -32.17 -18.18 -10.56
CA GLU A 250 -31.51 -17.21 -11.45
C GLU A 250 -30.29 -17.86 -12.12
N ALA A 251 -30.29 -17.84 -13.46
CA ALA A 251 -29.13 -18.28 -14.23
C ALA A 251 -27.98 -17.27 -14.03
N LEU A 252 -26.80 -17.78 -13.68
CA LEU A 252 -25.56 -17.00 -13.63
C LEU A 252 -25.18 -16.39 -14.99
N PHE A 253 -25.64 -17.06 -16.05
CA PHE A 253 -25.42 -16.70 -17.43
C PHE A 253 -26.56 -17.27 -18.27
N ALA A 254 -27.04 -16.49 -19.23
CA ALA A 254 -27.99 -16.94 -20.24
C ALA A 254 -27.63 -16.31 -21.59
N ALA A 255 -27.71 -17.09 -22.65
CA ALA A 255 -27.55 -16.63 -24.03
C ALA A 255 -28.63 -17.26 -24.90
N ASP A 256 -29.33 -16.42 -25.67
CA ASP A 256 -30.30 -16.83 -26.68
C ASP A 256 -29.79 -16.61 -28.11
N PHE A 257 -28.60 -16.02 -28.26
CA PHE A 257 -27.94 -15.66 -29.52
C PHE A 257 -28.73 -14.70 -30.42
N ASN A 258 -29.77 -14.05 -29.91
CA ASN A 258 -30.63 -13.15 -30.67
C ASN A 258 -29.97 -11.81 -31.00
N ASP A 259 -28.89 -11.49 -30.30
CA ASP A 259 -28.00 -10.37 -30.63
C ASP A 259 -27.05 -10.66 -31.81
N PHE A 260 -27.26 -11.77 -32.54
CA PHE A 260 -26.55 -12.04 -33.78
C PHE A 260 -26.70 -10.85 -34.76
N THR A 261 -25.56 -10.29 -35.18
CA THR A 261 -25.53 -9.13 -36.08
C THR A 261 -24.64 -9.35 -37.28
N GLY A 262 -24.96 -8.66 -38.38
CA GLY A 262 -24.29 -8.85 -39.66
C GLY A 262 -24.65 -10.21 -40.27
N GLY A 263 -23.66 -10.86 -40.87
CA GLY A 263 -23.86 -12.13 -41.56
C GLY A 263 -24.44 -11.99 -42.97
N ASN A 264 -24.26 -13.04 -43.75
CA ASN A 264 -24.76 -13.15 -45.11
C ASN A 264 -25.95 -14.12 -45.12
N PHE A 265 -27.15 -13.56 -45.23
CA PHE A 265 -28.39 -14.31 -45.38
C PHE A 265 -28.52 -14.82 -46.80
N ASN A 266 -28.24 -16.11 -47.00
CA ASN A 266 -27.97 -16.66 -48.33
C ASN A 266 -28.94 -17.76 -48.78
N GLY A 267 -29.99 -18.04 -48.02
CA GLY A 267 -31.05 -18.95 -48.45
C GLY A 267 -31.74 -19.68 -47.30
N GLY A 268 -32.52 -20.71 -47.65
CA GLY A 268 -33.26 -21.52 -46.71
C GLY A 268 -32.56 -22.81 -46.34
N GLN A 269 -32.75 -23.24 -45.10
CA GLN A 269 -32.30 -24.53 -44.62
C GLN A 269 -32.97 -25.67 -45.38
N PHE A 270 -32.20 -26.71 -45.68
CA PHE A 270 -32.68 -27.88 -46.40
C PHE A 270 -33.92 -28.47 -45.70
N GLU A 271 -34.99 -28.70 -46.48
CA GLU A 271 -36.32 -29.19 -46.07
C GLU A 271 -37.16 -28.26 -45.18
N SER A 272 -36.58 -27.54 -44.23
CA SER A 272 -37.34 -26.64 -43.33
C SER A 272 -37.59 -25.26 -43.92
N GLU A 273 -36.77 -24.83 -44.89
CA GLU A 273 -36.75 -23.51 -45.49
C GLU A 273 -36.52 -22.35 -44.49
N LEU A 274 -36.09 -22.65 -43.26
CA LEU A 274 -35.74 -21.64 -42.24
C LEU A 274 -34.60 -20.74 -42.73
N ASP A 275 -34.67 -19.44 -42.44
CA ASP A 275 -33.73 -18.46 -42.99
C ASP A 275 -32.32 -18.68 -42.40
N LEU A 276 -31.32 -18.82 -43.28
CA LEU A 276 -29.95 -19.12 -42.92
C LEU A 276 -29.02 -17.93 -43.11
N ALA A 277 -28.10 -17.76 -42.17
CA ALA A 277 -26.98 -16.83 -42.29
C ALA A 277 -25.64 -17.50 -41.95
N PHE A 278 -24.57 -16.95 -42.52
CA PHE A 278 -23.19 -17.29 -42.14
C PHE A 278 -22.30 -16.03 -42.06
N GLY A 279 -21.19 -16.08 -41.33
CA GLY A 279 -20.20 -15.00 -41.29
C GLY A 279 -20.54 -13.83 -40.35
N GLY A 280 -21.63 -13.91 -39.57
CA GLY A 280 -22.07 -12.84 -38.65
C GLY A 280 -21.37 -12.87 -37.30
N ASN A 281 -21.66 -11.90 -36.43
CA ASN A 281 -21.04 -11.74 -35.11
C ASN A 281 -22.03 -12.07 -34.00
N LEU A 282 -21.54 -12.69 -32.93
CA LEU A 282 -22.22 -12.86 -31.66
C LEU A 282 -21.52 -11.96 -30.65
N PRO A 283 -22.17 -10.92 -30.11
CA PRO A 283 -21.59 -10.08 -29.06
C PRO A 283 -21.16 -10.94 -27.87
N GLU A 284 -20.02 -10.62 -27.24
CA GLU A 284 -19.47 -11.36 -26.09
C GLU A 284 -18.85 -12.73 -26.41
N TRP A 285 -18.91 -13.20 -27.67
CA TRP A 285 -18.32 -14.46 -28.09
C TRP A 285 -17.21 -14.28 -29.11
N SER A 286 -16.06 -14.88 -28.82
CA SER A 286 -15.02 -15.12 -29.82
C SER A 286 -15.43 -16.26 -30.74
N LYS A 287 -14.96 -16.23 -31.99
CA LYS A 287 -15.32 -17.21 -33.01
C LYS A 287 -14.11 -17.62 -33.84
N SER A 288 -14.00 -18.89 -34.17
CA SER A 288 -12.96 -19.45 -35.06
C SER A 288 -13.53 -20.54 -35.97
N GLY A 289 -12.79 -20.91 -37.02
CA GLY A 289 -13.20 -21.90 -38.03
C GLY A 289 -13.67 -21.31 -39.36
N GLY A 290 -14.06 -22.17 -40.31
CA GLY A 290 -14.52 -21.79 -41.64
C GLY A 290 -15.95 -21.23 -41.69
N GLY A 291 -16.19 -20.11 -42.41
CA GLY A 291 -17.55 -19.55 -42.58
C GLY A 291 -18.16 -18.92 -41.32
N VAL A 292 -17.30 -18.46 -40.43
CA VAL A 292 -17.51 -18.22 -38.98
C VAL A 292 -18.90 -17.70 -38.54
N VAL A 293 -19.51 -18.48 -37.64
CA VAL A 293 -20.90 -18.45 -37.15
C VAL A 293 -21.92 -18.68 -38.27
N HIS A 294 -22.44 -19.90 -38.32
CA HIS A 294 -23.66 -20.23 -39.03
C HIS A 294 -24.82 -20.08 -38.06
N ALA A 295 -25.91 -19.46 -38.50
CA ALA A 295 -27.10 -19.26 -37.69
C ALA A 295 -28.35 -19.57 -38.50
N MET A 296 -29.34 -20.15 -37.84
CA MET A 296 -30.66 -20.43 -38.37
C MET A 296 -31.66 -19.57 -37.61
N ASP A 297 -32.47 -18.81 -38.32
CA ASP A 297 -33.63 -18.12 -37.74
C ASP A 297 -34.78 -19.12 -37.64
N HIS A 298 -35.09 -19.61 -36.45
CA HIS A 298 -36.18 -20.59 -36.26
C HIS A 298 -37.57 -19.95 -36.22
N ALA A 299 -37.66 -18.61 -36.28
CA ALA A 299 -38.92 -17.88 -36.34
C ALA A 299 -39.34 -17.50 -37.76
N ASN A 300 -38.44 -17.56 -38.76
CA ASN A 300 -38.70 -17.07 -40.12
C ASN A 300 -38.20 -18.01 -41.21
N GLN A 301 -38.88 -17.99 -42.36
CA GLN A 301 -38.46 -18.70 -43.58
C GLN A 301 -37.64 -17.79 -44.50
N ALA A 302 -36.80 -18.39 -45.34
CA ALA A 302 -35.92 -17.67 -46.25
C ALA A 302 -36.68 -16.72 -47.19
N GLY A 303 -36.24 -15.46 -47.21
CA GLY A 303 -36.88 -14.40 -47.99
C GLY A 303 -38.23 -13.91 -47.46
N ASN A 304 -38.69 -14.42 -46.31
CA ASN A 304 -39.97 -14.03 -45.69
C ASN A 304 -39.81 -13.79 -44.17
N VAL A 305 -39.28 -12.62 -43.82
CA VAL A 305 -39.07 -12.19 -42.43
C VAL A 305 -40.32 -11.45 -41.95
N VAL A 306 -41.15 -12.13 -41.17
CA VAL A 306 -42.45 -11.61 -40.68
C VAL A 306 -42.53 -11.56 -39.16
N ASN A 307 -41.66 -12.30 -38.47
CA ASN A 307 -41.52 -12.32 -37.02
C ASN A 307 -40.19 -11.66 -36.60
N PRO A 308 -40.07 -11.19 -35.35
CA PRO A 308 -38.76 -10.92 -34.76
C PRO A 308 -37.84 -12.12 -35.00
N ARG A 309 -36.59 -11.85 -35.37
CA ARG A 309 -35.62 -12.91 -35.62
C ARG A 309 -35.28 -13.61 -34.31
N ASP A 310 -35.18 -14.92 -34.37
CA ASP A 310 -34.85 -15.74 -33.21
C ASP A 310 -33.86 -16.83 -33.67
N PHE A 311 -32.62 -16.70 -33.23
CA PHE A 311 -31.46 -17.34 -33.84
C PHE A 311 -30.94 -18.50 -33.01
N ALA A 312 -30.78 -19.65 -33.65
CA ALA A 312 -29.97 -20.76 -33.16
C ALA A 312 -28.63 -20.81 -33.88
N VAL A 313 -27.53 -20.92 -33.14
CA VAL A 313 -26.19 -21.13 -33.72
C VAL A 313 -26.04 -22.56 -34.20
N MET A 314 -25.47 -22.73 -35.38
CA MET A 314 -25.09 -24.03 -35.94
C MET A 314 -23.56 -24.13 -35.96
N ILE A 315 -23.04 -25.26 -35.46
CA ILE A 315 -21.62 -25.55 -35.45
C ILE A 315 -21.28 -26.43 -36.66
N TRP A 316 -20.53 -25.89 -37.61
CA TRP A 316 -20.11 -26.60 -38.83
C TRP A 316 -18.60 -26.85 -38.83
N GLN A 317 -18.20 -28.10 -39.07
CA GLN A 317 -16.79 -28.53 -39.13
C GLN A 317 -15.97 -28.11 -37.91
N ASP A 318 -15.10 -27.11 -38.08
CA ASP A 318 -14.13 -26.61 -37.10
C ASP A 318 -14.61 -25.33 -36.42
N ASN A 319 -15.90 -25.00 -36.52
CA ASN A 319 -16.46 -23.81 -35.90
C ASN A 319 -16.42 -23.93 -34.38
N VAL A 320 -15.89 -22.91 -33.73
CA VAL A 320 -15.87 -22.80 -32.27
C VAL A 320 -16.34 -21.40 -31.91
N ILE A 321 -17.23 -21.31 -30.93
CA ILE A 321 -17.54 -20.06 -30.23
C ILE A 321 -17.09 -20.19 -28.77
N THR A 322 -16.47 -19.15 -28.22
CA THR A 322 -16.00 -19.13 -26.83
C THR A 322 -16.36 -17.79 -26.20
N LEU A 323 -17.04 -17.84 -25.05
CA LEU A 323 -17.38 -16.65 -24.28
C LEU A 323 -16.12 -15.88 -23.92
N HIS A 324 -16.11 -14.56 -24.12
CA HIS A 324 -14.94 -13.71 -23.90
C HIS A 324 -14.55 -13.64 -22.43
N ASP A 325 -15.54 -13.34 -21.59
CA ASP A 325 -15.34 -13.07 -20.18
C ASP A 325 -15.84 -14.24 -19.32
N PRO A 326 -15.16 -14.55 -18.20
CA PRO A 326 -15.60 -15.60 -17.30
C PRO A 326 -16.92 -15.21 -16.64
N ILE A 327 -17.81 -16.21 -16.46
CA ILE A 327 -19.06 -16.02 -15.72
C ILE A 327 -18.72 -15.82 -14.24
N PRO A 328 -19.07 -14.68 -13.62
CA PRO A 328 -18.78 -14.45 -12.20
C PRO A 328 -19.41 -15.52 -11.31
N SER A 329 -18.69 -15.92 -10.25
CA SER A 329 -19.17 -16.89 -9.25
C SER A 329 -19.55 -18.29 -9.78
N SER A 330 -19.12 -18.65 -10.99
CA SER A 330 -19.44 -19.92 -11.66
C SER A 330 -18.56 -21.12 -11.26
N ASN A 331 -17.57 -20.93 -10.38
CA ASN A 331 -16.65 -22.00 -9.96
C ASN A 331 -16.22 -21.88 -8.47
N SER A 332 -17.20 -21.75 -7.59
CA SER A 332 -16.99 -21.76 -6.14
C SER A 332 -16.84 -23.19 -5.64
N ALA A 333 -15.81 -23.44 -4.84
CA ALA A 333 -15.51 -24.77 -4.31
C ALA A 333 -16.70 -25.36 -3.52
N GLY A 334 -17.09 -26.59 -3.86
CA GLY A 334 -18.17 -27.30 -3.18
C GLY A 334 -19.59 -26.87 -3.58
N VAL A 335 -19.73 -26.03 -4.61
CA VAL A 335 -21.02 -25.65 -5.18
C VAL A 335 -21.29 -26.50 -6.43
N ASP A 336 -22.49 -27.08 -6.49
CA ASP A 336 -22.99 -27.75 -7.69
C ASP A 336 -23.61 -26.72 -8.63
N TYR A 337 -23.18 -26.74 -9.89
CA TYR A 337 -23.70 -25.88 -10.95
C TYR A 337 -24.48 -26.70 -11.97
N LEU A 338 -25.58 -26.13 -12.46
CA LEU A 338 -26.40 -26.71 -13.51
C LEU A 338 -26.09 -26.01 -14.83
N VAL A 339 -25.69 -26.78 -15.83
CA VAL A 339 -25.54 -26.31 -17.22
C VAL A 339 -26.65 -26.93 -18.05
N GLU A 340 -27.55 -26.09 -18.54
CA GLU A 340 -28.71 -26.47 -19.35
C GLU A 340 -28.66 -25.75 -20.69
N PHE A 341 -29.08 -26.44 -21.74
CA PHE A 341 -29.13 -25.92 -23.11
C PHE A 341 -30.16 -26.69 -23.94
N GLU A 342 -30.66 -26.04 -25.00
CA GLU A 342 -31.48 -26.68 -26.02
C GLU A 342 -30.63 -26.94 -27.27
N ALA A 343 -30.73 -28.14 -27.84
CA ALA A 343 -30.01 -28.52 -29.05
C ALA A 343 -30.86 -29.42 -29.95
N SER A 344 -30.63 -29.34 -31.26
CA SER A 344 -31.29 -30.19 -32.26
C SER A 344 -30.33 -30.55 -33.41
N PRO A 345 -30.64 -31.58 -34.23
CA PRO A 345 -29.89 -31.85 -35.45
C PRO A 345 -29.94 -30.65 -36.42
N ALA A 346 -28.79 -30.33 -37.01
CA ALA A 346 -28.68 -29.22 -37.96
C ALA A 346 -28.35 -29.71 -39.39
N VAL A 347 -28.79 -28.93 -40.37
CA VAL A 347 -28.37 -29.00 -41.78
C VAL A 347 -28.27 -27.57 -42.31
N TYR A 348 -27.38 -27.31 -43.28
CA TYR A 348 -27.36 -26.03 -43.99
C TYR A 348 -28.26 -26.13 -45.23
N GLN A 349 -27.76 -25.86 -46.44
CA GLN A 349 -28.56 -25.88 -47.67
C GLN A 349 -28.50 -27.22 -48.42
N ALA A 350 -27.43 -28.00 -48.25
CA ALA A 350 -27.26 -29.29 -48.90
C ALA A 350 -27.49 -30.43 -47.90
N GLY A 351 -28.35 -31.41 -48.25
CA GLY A 351 -28.61 -32.57 -47.39
C GLY A 351 -27.37 -33.41 -47.04
N SER A 352 -26.28 -33.30 -47.82
CA SER A 352 -24.99 -33.92 -47.48
C SER A 352 -24.30 -33.26 -46.26
N GLN A 353 -24.80 -32.13 -45.76
CA GLN A 353 -24.28 -31.40 -44.60
C GLN A 353 -25.09 -31.69 -43.33
N GLN A 354 -26.10 -32.57 -43.41
CA GLN A 354 -26.96 -32.87 -42.28
C GLN A 354 -26.20 -33.62 -41.17
N THR A 355 -26.59 -33.33 -39.92
CA THR A 355 -26.13 -34.07 -38.74
C THR A 355 -26.48 -35.54 -38.87
N SER A 356 -25.54 -36.42 -38.56
CA SER A 356 -25.69 -37.87 -38.56
C SER A 356 -25.55 -38.46 -37.15
N VAL A 357 -25.79 -39.77 -37.02
CA VAL A 357 -25.75 -40.48 -35.74
C VAL A 357 -24.35 -40.54 -35.10
N THR A 358 -23.30 -40.20 -35.84
CA THR A 358 -21.93 -40.14 -35.33
C THR A 358 -21.49 -38.73 -34.96
N ASP A 359 -22.33 -37.73 -35.21
CA ASP A 359 -22.02 -36.33 -34.94
C ASP A 359 -22.56 -35.90 -33.57
N GLY A 360 -21.94 -34.87 -32.99
CA GLY A 360 -22.34 -34.32 -31.70
C GLY A 360 -21.77 -32.93 -31.47
N LEU A 361 -22.35 -32.21 -30.51
CA LEU A 361 -21.83 -30.94 -30.03
C LEU A 361 -20.88 -31.19 -28.86
N LEU A 362 -19.72 -30.56 -28.88
CA LEU A 362 -18.81 -30.51 -27.75
C LEU A 362 -19.07 -29.23 -26.96
N ILE A 363 -19.31 -29.39 -25.65
CA ILE A 363 -19.48 -28.29 -24.70
C ILE A 363 -18.39 -28.45 -23.65
N GLU A 364 -17.55 -27.42 -23.51
CA GLU A 364 -16.41 -27.41 -22.60
C GLU A 364 -16.54 -26.24 -21.62
N LEU A 365 -16.10 -26.47 -20.38
CA LEU A 365 -16.14 -25.52 -19.26
C LEU A 365 -14.73 -25.32 -18.70
#